data_AF-A0A7C2E5Q2-F1
#
_entry.id   AF-A0A7C2E5Q2-F1
#
_cell.length_a   1.000
_cell.length_b   1.000
_cell.length_c   1.000
_cell.angle_alpha   90.00
_cell.angle_beta   90.00
_cell.angle_gamma   90.00
#
_symmetry.space_group_name_H-M   'P 1'
#
loop_
_entity.id
_entity.type
_entity.pdbx_description
1 polymer ?
#
loop_
_entity_poly.entity_id
_entity_poly.type
_entity_poly.pdbx_seq_one_letter_code
_entity_poly.pdbx_strand_id
1 'polypeptide(L)'
;MRTEVDRVVGGDEAPVRVAAPFVLLDSFPAPLPASQGFVLAALGLTADGIPRFLAAEVAGGEEEEAWHAFLTRLAAVMSHRPLLVCAPGEPALRGLRKVYPHTHVQVSVSHSLRWWARQAEGAHRAPWVAEVRRIFAAPDLETAVTRFRAWRLRWRHRDHRAVEALEADLAAHLAFYHFPRRLWKQLRTATAVRKAFLRALQAGILGRPVPDGARAGAAGRGGLVFYRTVNAPEADGPPPADPRWHGATAPNSPDVGRSPVGATV
;
A
#
# COMPACT_ATOMS: atom_id res chain seq x y z
N MET A 1 -13.85 -15.73 -20.25
CA MET A 1 -12.61 -15.13 -20.78
C MET A 1 -11.45 -15.94 -20.21
N ARG A 2 -10.86 -16.82 -21.04
CA ARG A 2 -9.74 -17.69 -20.64
C ARG A 2 -8.49 -16.82 -20.52
N THR A 3 -7.85 -16.81 -19.37
CA THR A 3 -6.54 -16.21 -19.19
C THR A 3 -5.52 -17.23 -19.70
N GLU A 4 -4.88 -16.96 -20.83
CA GLU A 4 -3.74 -17.76 -21.30
C GLU A 4 -2.59 -17.62 -20.29
N VAL A 5 -2.01 -18.78 -19.92
CA VAL A 5 -0.90 -18.89 -18.97
C VAL A 5 0.30 -19.35 -19.79
N ASP A 6 1.11 -18.40 -20.25
CA ASP A 6 2.24 -18.74 -21.12
C ASP A 6 3.48 -19.24 -20.38
N ARG A 7 4.18 -20.15 -21.08
CA ARG A 7 5.30 -21.03 -20.70
C ARG A 7 6.44 -20.35 -19.96
N VAL A 8 7.03 -21.10 -19.02
CA VAL A 8 8.29 -20.81 -18.29
C VAL A 8 9.46 -20.62 -19.26
N VAL A 9 10.19 -19.51 -19.14
CA VAL A 9 11.52 -19.34 -19.75
C VAL A 9 12.52 -19.16 -18.62
N GLY A 10 13.32 -20.20 -18.38
CA GLY A 10 14.63 -20.05 -17.77
C GLY A 10 15.64 -19.98 -18.91
N GLY A 11 16.33 -18.86 -19.04
CA GLY A 11 17.30 -18.61 -20.12
C GLY A 11 17.72 -17.14 -20.12
N ASP A 12 18.88 -16.86 -20.70
CA ASP A 12 19.62 -15.59 -20.83
C ASP A 12 18.85 -14.37 -21.42
N GLU A 13 17.52 -14.33 -21.37
CA GLU A 13 16.74 -13.16 -21.77
C GLU A 13 16.80 -12.05 -20.71
N ALA A 14 16.88 -10.81 -21.19
CA ALA A 14 16.86 -9.63 -20.35
C ALA A 14 15.60 -9.65 -19.44
N PRO A 15 15.72 -9.30 -18.15
CA PRO A 15 14.59 -9.39 -17.22
C PRO A 15 13.43 -8.50 -17.69
N VAL A 16 12.25 -9.10 -17.81
CA VAL A 16 10.99 -8.39 -18.11
C VAL A 16 10.77 -7.32 -17.05
N ARG A 17 10.86 -6.05 -17.46
CA ARG A 17 10.61 -4.90 -16.56
C ARG A 17 9.13 -4.58 -16.50
N VAL A 18 8.61 -4.31 -15.30
CA VAL A 18 7.18 -4.05 -15.09
C VAL A 18 6.87 -2.56 -15.08
N ALA A 19 5.87 -2.13 -15.85
CA ALA A 19 5.31 -0.79 -15.77
C ALA A 19 4.07 -0.78 -14.86
N ALA A 20 4.14 -0.04 -13.75
CA ALA A 20 3.03 0.11 -12.82
C ALA A 20 3.12 1.49 -12.12
N PRO A 21 2.41 2.52 -12.63
CA PRO A 21 2.40 3.87 -12.02
C PRO A 21 1.91 3.88 -10.58
N PHE A 22 1.09 2.91 -10.18
CA PHE A 22 0.57 2.80 -8.83
C PHE A 22 0.90 1.44 -8.25
N VAL A 23 1.37 1.41 -7.01
CA VAL A 23 1.63 0.16 -6.29
C VAL A 23 0.82 0.12 -5.01
N LEU A 24 0.13 -0.98 -4.78
CA LEU A 24 -0.58 -1.28 -3.54
C LEU A 24 0.19 -2.37 -2.81
N LEU A 25 0.50 -2.13 -1.54
CA LEU A 25 1.18 -3.07 -0.67
C LEU A 25 0.22 -3.59 0.39
N ASP A 26 0.27 -4.89 0.66
CA ASP A 26 -0.49 -5.51 1.73
C ASP A 26 0.36 -6.60 2.36
N SER A 27 0.05 -6.91 3.61
CA SER A 27 0.66 -8.00 4.34
C SER A 27 -0.39 -8.77 5.12
N PHE A 28 -0.22 -10.09 5.15
CA PHE A 28 -1.18 -10.98 5.79
C PHE A 28 -0.49 -12.28 6.24
N PRO A 29 -1.04 -12.97 7.25
CA PRO A 29 -0.50 -14.26 7.68
C PRO A 29 -0.37 -15.24 6.51
N ALA A 30 0.76 -15.91 6.41
CA ALA A 30 1.01 -16.87 5.36
C ALA A 30 0.02 -18.05 5.44
N PRO A 31 -0.66 -18.42 4.35
CA PRO A 31 -1.70 -19.46 4.37
C PRO A 31 -1.16 -20.89 4.31
N LEU A 32 0.10 -21.13 4.75
CA LEU A 32 0.77 -22.42 4.65
C LEU A 32 0.97 -23.09 6.03
N PRO A 33 0.86 -24.43 6.14
CA PRO A 33 0.82 -25.14 7.42
C PRO A 33 2.09 -25.08 8.30
N ALA A 34 3.15 -24.38 7.88
CA ALA A 34 4.45 -24.39 8.57
C ALA A 34 5.20 -23.04 8.57
N SER A 35 4.53 -21.90 8.40
CA SER A 35 5.21 -20.59 8.45
C SER A 35 4.61 -19.68 9.51
N GLN A 36 5.36 -19.45 10.59
CA GLN A 36 5.13 -18.38 11.59
C GLN A 36 5.46 -16.98 11.02
N GLY A 37 4.99 -16.70 9.79
CA GLY A 37 5.43 -15.54 9.03
C GLY A 37 4.28 -14.84 8.28
N PHE A 38 4.63 -13.71 7.68
CA PHE A 38 3.73 -12.87 6.90
C PHE A 38 4.08 -12.97 5.43
N VAL A 39 3.06 -12.97 4.57
CA VAL A 39 3.26 -12.68 3.15
C VAL A 39 3.28 -11.18 2.99
N LEU A 40 4.37 -10.63 2.47
CA LEU A 40 4.45 -9.27 1.95
C LEU A 40 4.13 -9.34 0.46
N ALA A 41 3.16 -8.55 -0.01
CA ALA A 41 2.70 -8.62 -1.40
C ALA A 41 2.54 -7.23 -2.03
N ALA A 42 2.77 -7.16 -3.34
CA ALA A 42 2.63 -5.97 -4.15
C ALA A 42 1.72 -6.21 -5.35
N LEU A 43 0.73 -5.32 -5.52
CA LEU A 43 -0.14 -5.25 -6.68
C LEU A 43 0.07 -3.91 -7.39
N GLY A 44 0.48 -3.94 -8.65
CA GLY A 44 0.57 -2.78 -9.52
C GLY A 44 -0.80 -2.46 -10.11
N LEU A 45 -1.04 -1.18 -10.41
CA LEU A 45 -2.13 -0.76 -11.28
C LEU A 45 -1.55 0.01 -12.46
N THR A 46 -2.10 -0.22 -13.65
CA THR A 46 -1.83 0.60 -14.84
C THR A 46 -2.39 2.01 -14.67
N ALA A 47 -2.10 2.91 -15.61
CA ALA A 47 -2.68 4.26 -15.65
C ALA A 47 -4.23 4.25 -15.67
N ASP A 48 -4.82 3.17 -16.18
CA ASP A 48 -6.28 2.96 -16.24
C ASP A 48 -6.82 2.15 -15.07
N GLY A 49 -5.98 1.81 -14.09
CA GLY A 49 -6.39 1.08 -12.90
C GLY A 49 -6.48 -0.44 -13.09
N ILE A 50 -5.90 -0.99 -14.17
CA ILE A 50 -5.92 -2.44 -14.39
C ILE A 50 -4.93 -3.11 -13.42
N PRO A 51 -5.37 -4.03 -12.55
CA PRO A 51 -4.50 -4.65 -11.56
C PRO A 51 -3.56 -5.69 -12.16
N ARG A 52 -2.29 -5.65 -11.75
CA ARG A 52 -1.20 -6.56 -12.15
C ARG A 52 -0.48 -7.05 -10.91
N PHE A 53 -0.42 -8.35 -10.68
CA PHE A 53 0.32 -8.89 -9.53
C PHE A 53 1.82 -8.78 -9.78
N LEU A 54 2.55 -8.12 -8.87
CA LEU A 54 3.96 -7.81 -9.08
C LEU A 54 4.86 -8.82 -8.37
N ALA A 55 4.66 -8.98 -7.06
CA ALA A 55 5.54 -9.79 -6.22
C ALA A 55 4.83 -10.24 -4.94
N ALA A 56 5.29 -11.37 -4.41
CA ALA A 56 5.00 -11.81 -3.05
C ALA A 56 6.20 -12.52 -2.45
N GLU A 57 6.37 -12.37 -1.14
CA GLU A 57 7.43 -13.00 -0.38
C GLU A 57 6.94 -13.36 1.03
N VAL A 58 7.42 -14.49 1.56
CA VAL A 58 7.23 -14.84 2.97
C VAL A 58 8.35 -14.23 3.80
N ALA A 59 8.00 -13.35 4.72
CA ALA A 59 8.90 -12.74 5.70
C ALA A 59 8.60 -13.25 7.11
N GLY A 60 9.61 -13.20 8.00
CA GLY A 60 9.43 -13.52 9.41
C GLY A 60 8.55 -12.51 10.17
N GLY A 61 8.33 -11.32 9.60
CA GLY A 61 7.57 -10.25 10.22
C GLY A 61 7.25 -9.11 9.22
N GLU A 62 6.72 -8.01 9.76
CA GLU A 62 6.25 -6.83 9.00
C GLU A 62 7.06 -5.57 9.35
N GLU A 63 8.28 -5.76 9.86
CA GLU A 63 9.17 -4.69 10.32
C GLU A 63 9.74 -3.90 9.13
N GLU A 64 10.28 -2.72 9.43
CA GLU A 64 10.87 -1.82 8.43
C GLU A 64 11.91 -2.50 7.55
N GLU A 65 12.78 -3.33 8.13
CA GLU A 65 13.84 -4.03 7.40
C GLU A 65 13.28 -5.06 6.42
N ALA A 66 12.23 -5.80 6.82
CA ALA A 66 11.55 -6.76 5.96
C ALA A 66 10.92 -6.04 4.75
N TRP A 67 10.25 -4.91 4.98
CA TRP A 67 9.70 -4.08 3.91
C TRP A 67 10.77 -3.47 3.02
N HIS A 68 11.85 -2.97 3.59
CA HIS A 68 12.97 -2.39 2.84
C HIS A 68 13.60 -3.44 1.89
N ALA A 69 13.87 -4.65 2.39
CA ALA A 69 14.42 -5.73 1.58
C ALA A 69 13.46 -6.20 0.47
N PHE A 70 12.16 -6.31 0.77
CA PHE A 70 11.13 -6.64 -0.23
C PHE A 70 11.03 -5.56 -1.32
N LEU A 71 10.97 -4.28 -0.92
CA LEU A 71 10.82 -3.14 -1.84
C LEU A 71 12.07 -2.93 -2.70
N THR A 72 13.27 -3.18 -2.16
CA THR A 72 14.53 -3.09 -2.91
C THR A 72 14.54 -4.08 -4.08
N ARG A 73 14.12 -5.33 -3.84
CA ARG A 73 14.04 -6.31 -4.92
C ARG A 73 12.89 -6.04 -5.88
N LEU A 74 11.76 -5.51 -5.40
CA LEU A 74 10.69 -5.04 -6.27
C LEU A 74 11.22 -3.92 -7.20
N ALA A 75 11.96 -2.95 -6.68
CA ALA A 75 12.52 -1.86 -7.47
C ALA A 75 13.46 -2.33 -8.59
N ALA A 76 14.22 -3.40 -8.37
CA ALA A 76 15.11 -3.99 -9.37
C ALA A 76 14.36 -4.51 -10.62
N VAL A 77 13.09 -4.88 -10.50
CA VAL A 77 12.26 -5.39 -11.61
C VAL A 77 11.28 -4.35 -12.17
N MET A 78 11.20 -3.16 -11.58
CA MET A 78 10.36 -2.08 -12.08
C MET A 78 11.03 -1.36 -13.25
N SER A 79 10.24 -1.03 -14.28
CA SER A 79 10.70 -0.24 -15.42
C SER A 79 10.85 1.25 -15.09
N HIS A 80 10.12 1.72 -14.08
CA HIS A 80 10.11 3.11 -13.65
C HIS A 80 9.76 3.22 -12.17
N ARG A 81 10.03 4.38 -11.58
CA ARG A 81 9.57 4.73 -10.23
C ARG A 81 8.04 4.83 -10.19
N PRO A 82 7.33 4.24 -9.21
CA PRO A 82 5.89 4.47 -9.05
C PRO A 82 5.57 5.93 -8.71
N LEU A 83 4.39 6.40 -9.13
CA LEU A 83 3.86 7.73 -8.80
C LEU A 83 3.25 7.75 -7.40
N LEU A 84 2.55 6.68 -7.02
CA LEU A 84 1.99 6.47 -5.69
C LEU A 84 2.28 5.05 -5.22
N VAL A 85 2.66 4.92 -3.95
CA VAL A 85 2.60 3.64 -3.25
C VAL A 85 1.66 3.74 -2.04
N CYS A 86 0.68 2.84 -1.99
CA CYS A 86 -0.27 2.70 -0.89
C CYS A 86 0.20 1.58 0.04
N ALA A 87 0.65 1.95 1.24
CA ALA A 87 1.27 1.07 2.22
C ALA A 87 0.29 0.64 3.34
N PRO A 88 0.50 -0.53 3.97
CA PRO A 88 -0.36 -1.00 5.07
C PRO A 88 -0.15 -0.24 6.39
N GLY A 89 0.99 0.42 6.59
CA GLY A 89 1.29 1.18 7.80
C GLY A 89 2.72 1.72 7.85
N GLU A 90 3.09 2.28 9.00
CA GLU A 90 4.35 3.02 9.19
C GLU A 90 5.64 2.20 8.93
N PRO A 91 5.77 0.91 9.32
CA PRO A 91 6.96 0.12 8.98
C PRO A 91 7.21 0.04 7.47
N ALA A 92 6.15 -0.20 6.70
CA ALA A 92 6.21 -0.23 5.24
C ALA A 92 6.53 1.15 4.66
N LEU A 93 5.98 2.23 5.22
CA LEU A 93 6.31 3.60 4.81
C LEU A 93 7.78 3.95 5.04
N ARG A 94 8.37 3.53 6.15
CA ARG A 94 9.80 3.77 6.44
C ARG A 94 10.70 3.02 5.46
N GLY A 95 10.41 1.74 5.19
CA GLY A 95 11.10 0.98 4.16
C GLY A 95 10.94 1.62 2.77
N LEU A 96 9.74 2.09 2.45
CA LEU A 96 9.43 2.76 1.19
C LEU A 96 10.21 4.05 0.99
N ARG A 97 10.32 4.90 2.02
CA ARG A 97 11.05 6.19 1.94
C ARG A 97 12.54 5.99 1.64
N LYS A 98 13.13 4.85 2.01
CA LYS A 98 14.51 4.49 1.67
C LYS A 98 14.68 4.09 0.20
N VAL A 99 13.70 3.39 -0.38
CA VAL A 99 13.76 2.88 -1.76
C VAL A 99 13.26 3.89 -2.79
N TYR A 100 12.18 4.62 -2.46
CA TYR A 100 11.51 5.56 -3.36
C TYR A 100 11.32 6.94 -2.69
N PRO A 101 12.41 7.71 -2.45
CA PRO A 101 12.34 8.98 -1.71
C PRO A 101 11.50 10.08 -2.38
N HIS A 102 11.20 9.95 -3.68
CA HIS A 102 10.48 10.93 -4.49
C HIS A 102 9.11 10.44 -4.99
N THR A 103 8.58 9.36 -4.40
CA THR A 103 7.25 8.82 -4.74
C THR A 103 6.21 9.31 -3.74
N HIS A 104 5.00 9.62 -4.19
CA HIS A 104 3.91 9.89 -3.25
C HIS A 104 3.65 8.65 -2.41
N VAL A 105 3.56 8.85 -1.10
CA VAL A 105 3.29 7.78 -0.15
C VAL A 105 1.88 7.95 0.40
N GLN A 106 1.17 6.83 0.52
CA GLN A 106 -0.16 6.79 1.10
C GLN A 106 -0.26 5.69 2.12
N VAL A 107 -1.04 5.94 3.19
CA VAL A 107 -1.49 4.87 4.08
C VAL A 107 -2.83 4.34 3.60
N SER A 108 -2.95 3.03 3.49
CA SER A 108 -4.18 2.36 3.11
C SER A 108 -5.30 2.63 4.14
N VAL A 109 -6.37 3.31 3.71
CA VAL A 109 -7.54 3.63 4.54
C VAL A 109 -8.13 2.39 5.22
N SER A 110 -8.16 1.23 4.53
CA SER A 110 -8.70 0.00 5.12
C SER A 110 -7.85 -0.55 6.28
N HIS A 111 -6.55 -0.32 6.29
CA HIS A 111 -5.66 -0.74 7.36
C HIS A 111 -5.89 0.13 8.59
N SER A 112 -5.90 1.45 8.39
CA SER A 112 -6.13 2.41 9.46
C SER A 112 -7.53 2.27 10.05
N LEU A 113 -8.56 2.06 9.23
CA LEU A 113 -9.92 1.75 9.74
C LEU A 113 -9.95 0.48 10.60
N ARG A 114 -9.18 -0.56 10.27
CA ARG A 114 -9.05 -1.76 11.14
C ARG A 114 -8.27 -1.46 12.41
N TRP A 115 -7.26 -0.60 12.35
CA TRP A 115 -6.51 -0.17 13.53
C TRP A 115 -7.39 0.66 14.46
N TRP A 116 -8.01 1.73 13.96
CA TRP A 116 -8.90 2.57 14.76
C TRP A 116 -10.12 1.82 15.28
N ALA A 117 -10.70 0.90 14.49
CA ALA A 117 -11.77 0.05 15.00
C ALA A 117 -11.30 -0.85 16.16
N ARG A 118 -10.00 -1.12 16.33
CA ARG A 118 -9.49 -1.84 17.52
C ARG A 118 -9.22 -0.90 18.70
N GLN A 119 -8.91 0.37 18.44
CA GLN A 119 -8.66 1.39 19.47
C GLN A 119 -9.94 1.96 20.07
N ALA A 120 -10.98 2.13 19.27
CA ALA A 120 -12.24 2.67 19.74
C ALA A 120 -13.01 1.62 20.57
N GLU A 121 -13.27 1.95 21.83
CA GLU A 121 -13.97 1.09 22.78
C GLU A 121 -15.46 1.49 22.95
N GLY A 122 -16.27 0.53 23.41
CA GLY A 122 -17.65 0.77 23.84
C GLY A 122 -18.64 1.15 22.74
N ALA A 123 -19.75 1.77 23.15
CA ALA A 123 -20.91 2.07 22.29
C ALA A 123 -20.61 3.08 21.17
N HIS A 124 -19.50 3.81 21.25
CA HIS A 124 -19.16 4.88 20.30
C HIS A 124 -18.29 4.41 19.13
N ARG A 125 -17.75 3.19 19.18
CA ARG A 125 -16.91 2.59 18.13
C ARG A 125 -17.56 2.64 16.74
N ALA A 126 -18.80 2.20 16.62
CA ALA A 126 -19.47 2.13 15.32
C ALA A 126 -19.73 3.52 14.70
N PRO A 127 -20.30 4.50 15.44
CA PRO A 127 -20.41 5.89 14.96
C PRO A 127 -19.06 6.50 14.55
N TRP A 128 -18.03 6.32 15.39
CA TRP A 128 -16.68 6.85 15.15
C TRP A 128 -16.12 6.35 13.81
N VAL A 129 -16.13 5.03 13.59
CA VAL A 129 -15.59 4.40 12.37
C VAL A 129 -16.44 4.75 11.14
N ALA A 130 -17.76 4.84 11.30
CA ALA A 130 -18.66 5.21 10.21
C ALA A 130 -18.42 6.65 9.72
N GLU A 131 -18.15 7.58 10.63
CA GLU A 131 -17.85 8.97 10.26
C GLU A 131 -16.48 9.11 9.61
N VAL A 132 -15.46 8.42 10.12
CA VAL A 132 -14.14 8.39 9.47
C VAL A 132 -14.23 7.84 8.05
N ARG A 133 -15.04 6.79 7.82
CA ARG A 133 -15.29 6.29 6.46
C ARG A 133 -15.88 7.34 5.52
N ARG A 134 -16.72 8.25 6.03
CA ARG A 134 -17.32 9.33 5.23
C ARG A 134 -16.30 10.39 4.82
N ILE A 135 -15.24 10.59 5.60
CA ILE A 135 -14.12 11.48 5.23
C ILE A 135 -13.49 11.00 3.92
N PHE A 136 -13.09 9.72 3.87
CA PHE A 136 -12.41 9.12 2.70
C PHE A 136 -13.35 8.74 1.54
N ALA A 137 -14.66 8.94 1.72
CA ALA A 137 -15.68 8.79 0.69
C ALA A 137 -16.18 10.14 0.17
N ALA A 138 -15.51 11.25 0.53
CA ALA A 138 -15.87 12.58 0.05
C ALA A 138 -15.68 12.73 -1.46
N PRO A 139 -16.52 13.55 -2.12
CA PRO A 139 -16.48 13.76 -3.58
C PRO A 139 -15.22 14.48 -4.07
N ASP A 140 -14.48 15.12 -3.18
CA ASP A 140 -13.26 15.90 -3.43
C ASP A 140 -12.45 16.08 -2.13
N LEU A 141 -11.24 16.61 -2.27
CA LEU A 141 -10.29 16.81 -1.17
C LEU A 141 -10.79 17.85 -0.15
N GLU A 142 -11.38 18.95 -0.61
CA GLU A 142 -11.87 20.03 0.25
C GLU A 142 -13.00 19.54 1.17
N THR A 143 -13.93 18.77 0.62
CA THR A 143 -15.00 18.13 1.36
C THR A 143 -14.45 17.10 2.35
N ALA A 144 -13.41 16.35 1.99
CA ALA A 144 -12.75 15.41 2.90
C ALA A 144 -12.16 16.15 4.11
N VAL A 145 -11.41 17.23 3.87
CA VAL A 145 -10.80 18.07 4.92
C VAL A 145 -11.88 18.71 5.80
N THR A 146 -12.97 19.21 5.20
CA THR A 146 -14.09 19.79 5.94
C THR A 146 -14.76 18.76 6.86
N ARG A 147 -15.02 17.55 6.34
CA ARG A 147 -15.57 16.44 7.15
C ARG A 147 -14.61 16.05 8.28
N PHE A 148 -13.30 16.02 8.02
CA PHE A 148 -12.31 15.75 9.05
C PHE A 148 -12.32 16.81 10.15
N ARG A 149 -12.37 18.10 9.81
CA ARG A 149 -12.43 19.19 10.81
C ARG A 149 -13.66 19.07 11.71
N ALA A 150 -14.83 18.84 11.12
CA ALA A 150 -16.07 18.64 11.88
C ALA A 150 -15.99 17.38 12.78
N TRP A 151 -15.46 16.29 12.25
CA TRP A 151 -15.24 15.05 12.98
C TRP A 151 -14.29 15.25 14.17
N ARG A 152 -13.15 15.92 13.96
CA ARG A 152 -12.15 16.23 14.99
C ARG A 152 -12.79 16.98 16.16
N LEU A 153 -13.56 18.04 15.89
CA LEU A 153 -14.24 18.82 16.93
C LEU A 153 -15.20 17.95 17.77
N ARG A 154 -15.93 17.05 17.13
CA ARG A 154 -16.88 16.17 17.78
C ARG A 154 -16.24 15.08 18.63
N TRP A 155 -15.09 14.55 18.20
CA TRP A 155 -14.50 13.36 18.83
C TRP A 155 -13.31 13.68 19.74
N ARG A 156 -12.69 14.86 19.64
CA ARG A 156 -11.51 15.24 20.44
C ARG A 156 -11.72 15.11 21.95
N HIS A 157 -12.91 15.40 22.46
CA HIS A 157 -13.22 15.29 23.89
C HIS A 157 -13.53 13.86 24.36
N ARG A 158 -13.83 12.94 23.43
CA ARG A 158 -14.15 11.53 23.73
C ARG A 158 -12.96 10.61 23.53
N ASP A 159 -12.18 10.86 22.48
CA ASP A 159 -11.08 10.00 22.06
C ASP A 159 -9.94 10.83 21.46
N HIS A 160 -9.26 11.57 22.35
CA HIS A 160 -8.18 12.47 21.97
C HIS A 160 -7.06 11.77 21.19
N ARG A 161 -6.63 10.59 21.65
CA ARG A 161 -5.50 9.86 21.08
C ARG A 161 -5.79 9.37 19.66
N ALA A 162 -6.96 8.81 19.41
CA ALA A 162 -7.30 8.33 18.06
C ALA A 162 -7.48 9.51 17.08
N VAL A 163 -8.00 10.64 17.55
CA VAL A 163 -8.13 11.88 16.76
C VAL A 163 -6.76 12.43 16.38
N GLU A 164 -5.83 12.54 17.33
CA GLU A 164 -4.45 13.00 17.05
C GLU A 164 -3.72 12.07 16.09
N ALA A 165 -3.87 10.76 16.24
CA ALA A 165 -3.26 9.78 15.34
C ALA A 165 -3.76 9.95 13.90
N LEU A 166 -5.09 10.11 13.70
CA LEU A 166 -5.63 10.39 12.36
C LEU A 166 -5.20 11.77 11.83
N GLU A 167 -5.13 12.78 12.70
CA GLU A 167 -4.71 14.13 12.33
C GLU A 167 -3.28 14.15 11.79
N ALA A 168 -2.35 13.47 12.49
CA ALA A 168 -0.95 13.36 12.10
C ALA A 168 -0.77 12.73 10.72
N ASP A 169 -1.57 11.70 10.40
CA ASP A 169 -1.44 10.94 9.16
C ASP A 169 -2.44 11.35 8.07
N LEU A 170 -3.26 12.39 8.28
CA LEU A 170 -4.38 12.71 7.39
C LEU A 170 -3.94 12.95 5.95
N ALA A 171 -2.85 13.70 5.76
CA ALA A 171 -2.30 13.98 4.43
C ALA A 171 -1.92 12.70 3.68
N ALA A 172 -1.31 11.73 4.38
CA ALA A 172 -0.96 10.44 3.80
C ALA A 172 -2.21 9.63 3.42
N HIS A 173 -3.33 9.76 4.13
CA HIS A 173 -4.58 9.08 3.76
C HIS A 173 -5.33 9.74 2.61
N LEU A 174 -5.07 11.01 2.33
CA LEU A 174 -5.74 11.80 1.29
C LEU A 174 -4.93 11.94 0.00
N ALA A 175 -3.72 11.35 -0.06
CA ALA A 175 -2.84 11.45 -1.22
C ALA A 175 -3.51 11.01 -2.54
N PHE A 176 -4.41 10.01 -2.51
CA PHE A 176 -5.14 9.53 -3.68
C PHE A 176 -5.95 10.62 -4.41
N TYR A 177 -6.34 11.72 -3.74
CA TYR A 177 -7.07 12.83 -4.34
C TYR A 177 -6.26 13.58 -5.41
N HIS A 178 -4.93 13.42 -5.45
CA HIS A 178 -4.07 14.02 -6.49
C HIS A 178 -4.18 13.29 -7.85
N PHE A 179 -4.80 12.12 -7.88
CA PHE A 179 -4.93 11.28 -9.07
C PHE A 179 -6.36 11.35 -9.64
N PRO A 180 -6.60 10.87 -10.88
CA PRO A 180 -7.95 10.89 -11.46
C PRO A 180 -8.99 10.17 -10.60
N ARG A 181 -10.17 10.80 -10.48
CA ARG A 181 -11.30 10.30 -9.69
C ARG A 181 -11.70 8.85 -9.97
N ARG A 182 -11.53 8.37 -11.21
CA ARG A 182 -11.80 6.97 -11.59
C ARG A 182 -10.95 5.97 -10.81
N LEU A 183 -9.74 6.36 -10.37
CA LEU A 183 -8.78 5.48 -9.68
C LEU A 183 -8.96 5.49 -8.15
N TRP A 184 -9.62 6.50 -7.57
CA TRP A 184 -9.67 6.70 -6.12
C TRP A 184 -10.16 5.47 -5.34
N LYS A 185 -11.16 4.76 -5.87
CA LYS A 185 -11.71 3.56 -5.23
C LYS A 185 -10.64 2.47 -5.05
N GLN A 186 -9.72 2.34 -6.00
CA GLN A 186 -8.64 1.35 -5.98
C GLN A 186 -7.45 1.85 -5.19
N LEU A 187 -7.05 3.11 -5.37
CA LEU A 187 -5.86 3.66 -4.71
C LEU A 187 -6.02 3.73 -3.20
N ARG A 188 -7.19 4.14 -2.69
CA ARG A 188 -7.40 4.40 -1.25
C ARG A 188 -7.30 3.16 -0.34
N THR A 189 -7.27 1.94 -0.87
CA THR A 189 -7.17 0.71 -0.06
C THR A 189 -6.25 -0.33 -0.68
N ALA A 190 -5.57 -1.12 0.15
CA ALA A 190 -4.75 -2.24 -0.33
C ALA A 190 -5.49 -3.60 -0.39
N THR A 191 -6.80 -3.65 -0.14
CA THR A 191 -7.56 -4.92 -0.06
C THR A 191 -7.54 -5.77 -1.33
N ALA A 192 -7.31 -5.13 -2.49
CA ALA A 192 -7.18 -5.81 -3.77
C ALA A 192 -5.94 -6.72 -3.83
N VAL A 193 -4.88 -6.41 -3.08
CA VAL A 193 -3.61 -7.16 -3.07
C VAL A 193 -3.86 -8.58 -2.57
N ARG A 194 -4.43 -8.76 -1.38
CA ARG A 194 -4.74 -10.09 -0.83
C ARG A 194 -5.68 -10.89 -1.74
N LYS A 195 -6.68 -10.23 -2.34
CA LYS A 195 -7.59 -10.89 -3.29
C LYS A 195 -6.85 -11.38 -4.54
N ALA A 196 -5.95 -10.57 -5.09
CA ALA A 196 -5.13 -10.94 -6.23
C ALA A 196 -4.16 -12.08 -5.91
N PHE A 197 -3.51 -12.03 -4.73
CA PHE A 197 -2.65 -13.10 -4.24
C PHE A 197 -3.40 -14.43 -4.15
N LEU A 198 -4.56 -14.47 -3.49
CA LEU A 198 -5.34 -15.70 -3.34
C LEU A 198 -5.79 -16.27 -4.69
N ARG A 199 -6.16 -15.41 -5.65
CA ARG A 199 -6.49 -15.83 -7.02
C ARG A 199 -5.29 -16.43 -7.74
N ALA A 200 -4.12 -15.80 -7.62
CA ALA A 200 -2.89 -16.29 -8.24
C ALA A 200 -2.44 -17.62 -7.63
N LEU A 201 -2.63 -17.80 -6.32
CA LEU A 201 -2.40 -19.07 -5.63
C LEU A 201 -3.38 -20.16 -6.10
N GLN A 202 -4.68 -19.85 -6.17
CA GLN A 202 -5.72 -20.78 -6.65
C GLN A 202 -5.49 -21.21 -8.11
N ALA A 203 -5.00 -20.29 -8.94
CA ALA A 203 -4.69 -20.57 -10.35
C ALA A 203 -3.36 -21.33 -10.53
N GLY A 204 -2.63 -21.65 -9.45
CA GLY A 204 -1.33 -22.34 -9.52
C GLY A 204 -0.22 -21.50 -10.15
N ILE A 205 -0.44 -20.18 -10.27
CA ILE A 205 0.51 -19.24 -10.89
C ILE A 205 1.62 -18.87 -9.90
N LEU A 206 1.28 -18.82 -8.61
CA LEU A 206 2.26 -18.81 -7.53
C LEU A 206 2.58 -20.28 -7.18
N GLY A 207 3.85 -20.64 -7.33
CA GLY A 207 4.39 -21.99 -7.16
C GLY A 207 4.11 -22.63 -5.78
N ARG A 208 4.27 -23.95 -5.72
CA ARG A 208 4.17 -24.72 -4.49
C ARG A 208 5.35 -24.41 -3.55
N PRO A 209 5.18 -24.52 -2.22
CA PRO A 209 6.27 -24.32 -1.25
C PRO A 209 7.50 -25.17 -1.60
N VAL A 210 8.69 -24.59 -1.47
CA VAL A 210 9.97 -25.30 -1.59
C VAL A 210 10.05 -26.29 -0.42
N PRO A 211 10.19 -27.61 -0.65
CA PRO A 211 10.36 -28.56 0.44
C PRO A 211 11.64 -28.24 1.22
N ASP A 212 11.56 -28.38 2.54
CA ASP A 212 12.67 -28.21 3.48
C ASP A 212 13.87 -29.07 3.05
N GLY A 213 14.85 -28.48 2.36
CA GLY A 213 16.01 -29.23 1.86
C GLY A 213 16.97 -28.48 0.95
N ALA A 214 16.55 -27.41 0.28
CA ALA A 214 17.46 -26.57 -0.49
C ALA A 214 18.14 -25.56 0.45
N ARG A 215 19.41 -25.86 0.79
CA ARG A 215 20.24 -25.12 1.74
C ARG A 215 20.21 -23.61 1.51
N ALA A 216 19.79 -22.90 2.56
CA ALA A 216 20.01 -21.48 2.76
C ALA A 216 21.51 -21.17 2.65
N GLY A 217 21.92 -20.52 1.57
CA GLY A 217 23.17 -19.77 1.50
C GLY A 217 23.03 -18.53 2.39
N ALA A 218 24.03 -18.31 3.23
CA ALA A 218 24.17 -17.27 4.25
C ALA A 218 23.35 -15.98 4.05
N ALA A 219 22.63 -15.61 5.13
CA ALA A 219 21.79 -14.43 5.36
C ALA A 219 20.33 -14.50 4.88
N GLY A 220 19.46 -15.03 5.75
CA GLY A 220 18.01 -14.78 5.75
C GLY A 220 17.13 -15.99 5.48
N ARG A 221 16.64 -16.64 6.55
CA ARG A 221 15.65 -17.72 6.50
C ARG A 221 14.27 -17.18 6.08
N GLY A 222 13.63 -17.79 5.08
CA GLY A 222 12.23 -17.52 4.69
C GLY A 222 11.91 -17.86 3.24
N GLY A 223 11.78 -19.15 2.92
CA GLY A 223 11.52 -19.62 1.55
C GLY A 223 10.09 -19.35 1.06
N LEU A 224 9.96 -18.35 0.17
CA LEU A 224 9.20 -18.33 -1.09
C LEU A 224 9.48 -16.99 -1.77
N VAL A 225 10.27 -16.99 -2.85
CA VAL A 225 10.51 -15.81 -3.70
C VAL A 225 9.72 -15.99 -4.99
N PHE A 226 8.74 -15.13 -5.26
CA PHE A 226 8.00 -15.15 -6.53
C PHE A 226 8.30 -13.93 -7.40
N TYR A 227 8.98 -14.18 -8.51
CA TYR A 227 8.93 -13.35 -9.71
C TYR A 227 8.34 -14.17 -10.85
N ARG A 228 7.06 -13.98 -11.11
CA ARG A 228 6.54 -14.13 -12.46
C ARG A 228 5.41 -13.14 -12.64
N THR A 229 5.71 -12.12 -13.43
CA THR A 229 4.76 -11.12 -13.93
C THR A 229 3.61 -11.83 -14.63
N VAL A 230 2.53 -12.07 -13.90
CA VAL A 230 1.31 -12.54 -14.51
C VAL A 230 0.74 -11.35 -15.27
N ASN A 231 0.95 -11.34 -16.58
CA ASN A 231 0.45 -10.35 -17.54
C ASN A 231 1.22 -9.02 -17.62
N ALA A 232 2.54 -9.03 -17.83
CA ALA A 232 3.19 -7.86 -18.42
C ALA A 232 3.20 -8.03 -19.96
N PRO A 233 2.18 -7.58 -20.72
CA PRO A 233 2.46 -7.24 -22.10
C PRO A 233 3.46 -6.08 -22.09
N GLU A 234 4.42 -6.08 -23.01
CA GLU A 234 5.40 -5.00 -23.24
C GLU A 234 4.76 -3.62 -23.55
N ALA A 235 3.43 -3.53 -23.56
CA ALA A 235 2.69 -2.44 -24.20
C ALA A 235 2.16 -1.35 -23.26
N ASP A 236 2.28 -1.49 -21.94
CA ASP A 236 1.88 -0.39 -21.04
C ASP A 236 3.05 0.60 -20.91
N GLY A 237 2.97 1.68 -21.70
CA GLY A 237 3.98 2.73 -21.79
C GLY A 237 4.26 3.43 -20.43
N PRO A 238 5.28 4.31 -20.39
CA PRO A 238 5.64 5.01 -19.17
C PRO A 238 4.45 5.74 -18.55
N PRO A 239 4.47 6.00 -17.23
CA PRO A 239 3.44 6.79 -16.56
C PRO A 239 3.12 8.06 -17.37
N PRO A 240 1.84 8.46 -17.50
CA PRO A 240 1.46 9.65 -18.25
C PRO A 240 2.29 10.86 -17.82
N ALA A 241 2.74 11.68 -18.77
CA ALA A 241 3.59 12.85 -18.51
C ALA A 241 2.86 14.03 -17.85
N ASP A 242 1.64 13.83 -17.31
CA ASP A 242 0.86 14.89 -16.66
C ASP A 242 1.65 15.43 -15.45
N PRO A 243 2.09 16.71 -15.47
CA PRO A 243 2.91 17.29 -14.40
C PRO A 243 2.26 17.20 -13.01
N ARG A 244 0.92 17.11 -12.95
CA ARG A 244 0.17 16.95 -11.71
C ARG A 244 0.46 15.62 -11.00
N TRP A 245 1.00 14.63 -11.72
CA TRP A 245 1.27 13.29 -11.21
C TRP A 245 2.73 13.12 -10.76
N HIS A 246 3.61 14.04 -11.17
CA HIS A 246 5.07 13.99 -10.95
C HIS A 246 5.55 15.01 -9.91
N GLY A 247 4.63 15.60 -9.13
CA GLY A 247 4.92 16.62 -8.15
C GLY A 247 5.72 16.10 -6.95
N ALA A 248 6.85 16.74 -6.64
CA ALA A 248 7.52 16.61 -5.36
C ALA A 248 6.72 17.34 -4.27
N THR A 249 6.78 16.78 -3.05
CA THR A 249 6.17 17.23 -1.79
C THR A 249 4.64 17.23 -1.76
N ALA A 250 4.08 16.32 -0.93
CA ALA A 250 2.86 16.69 -0.22
C ALA A 250 3.13 18.05 0.45
N PRO A 251 2.30 19.09 0.25
CA PRO A 251 2.41 20.28 1.07
C PRO A 251 2.39 19.79 2.52
N ASN A 252 3.30 20.34 3.34
CA ASN A 252 3.25 20.24 4.79
C ASN A 252 1.79 20.24 5.23
N SER A 253 1.46 19.31 6.15
CA SER A 253 0.12 19.10 6.72
C SER A 253 -0.76 20.32 6.51
N PRO A 254 -1.91 20.21 5.81
CA PRO A 254 -2.73 21.37 5.46
C PRO A 254 -2.93 22.15 6.76
N ASP A 255 -2.43 23.38 6.85
CA ASP A 255 -2.30 24.10 8.13
C ASP A 255 -3.59 23.97 8.94
N VAL A 256 -3.61 23.01 9.87
CA VAL A 256 -4.72 22.74 10.76
C VAL A 256 -4.38 23.56 11.98
N GLY A 257 -4.52 24.88 11.82
CA GLY A 257 -4.05 25.92 12.73
C GLY A 257 -3.72 25.39 14.13
N ARG A 258 -2.41 25.31 14.44
CA ARG A 258 -1.97 25.25 15.82
C ARG A 258 -2.45 26.56 16.45
N SER A 259 -3.45 26.50 17.33
CA SER A 259 -3.67 27.60 18.26
C SER A 259 -2.35 27.89 18.98
N PRO A 260 -1.87 29.14 19.01
CA PRO A 260 -0.70 29.50 19.79
C PRO A 260 -1.10 29.40 21.26
N VAL A 261 -0.74 28.28 21.90
CA VAL A 261 -0.70 28.21 23.37
C VAL A 261 0.73 28.61 23.75
N GLY A 262 0.87 29.77 24.38
CA GLY A 262 2.06 30.11 25.15
C GLY A 262 2.87 31.32 24.66
N ALA A 263 2.35 32.52 24.89
CA ALA A 263 3.14 33.72 25.17
C ALA A 263 2.29 34.56 26.13
N THR A 264 2.71 35.09 27.27
CA THR A 264 3.89 34.99 28.14
C THR A 264 3.42 35.62 29.48
N VAL A 265 4.09 35.26 30.58
CA VAL A 265 4.04 35.86 31.95
C VAL A 265 2.88 35.44 32.84
#